data_AF-A0AA43CJ53-F1
#
_entry.id   AF-A0AA43CJ53-F1
#
_cell.length_a   1.000
_cell.length_b   1.000
_cell.length_c   1.000
_cell.angle_alpha   90.00
_cell.angle_beta   90.00
_cell.angle_gamma   90.00
#
_symmetry.space_group_name_H-M   'P 1'
#
loop_
_entity.id
_entity.type
_entity.pdbx_description
1 polymer ?
#
loop_
_entity_poly.entity_id
_entity_poly.type
_entity_poly.pdbx_seq_one_letter_code
_entity_poly.pdbx_strand_id
1 'polypeptide(L)'
;MEETQPKIGKFSLNYGLILGVIGVIFGVMLYTMDAHTSRDSSNTIISLVMTAAVITWGIWAFRKANGGYLNIGQAVKLGAGIALISGIISVIYTIFLANVLDPEFITKIAEAGKAAAIEDGRMSSAQIEQQYEGTINMFWISYPVILIFSIIIGLVIGLIDGLILKKAKPDY
;
A
#
# COMPACT_ATOMS: atom_id res chain seq x y z
N MET A 1 -20.94 9.72 32.68
CA MET A 1 -19.54 9.24 32.53
C MET A 1 -19.10 9.70 31.15
N GLU A 2 -18.05 10.53 31.05
CA GLU A 2 -17.51 10.90 29.73
C GLU A 2 -16.99 9.64 29.06
N GLU A 3 -17.67 9.16 28.01
CA GLU A 3 -17.15 8.07 27.19
C GLU A 3 -15.87 8.56 26.50
N THR A 4 -14.72 8.13 27.03
CA THR A 4 -13.42 8.40 26.42
C THR A 4 -13.42 7.87 24.97
N GLN A 5 -13.25 8.77 23.99
CA GLN A 5 -13.28 8.37 22.59
C GLN A 5 -12.16 7.36 22.28
N PRO A 6 -12.41 6.34 21.44
CA PRO A 6 -11.38 5.40 21.03
C PRO A 6 -10.22 6.13 20.35
N LYS A 7 -9.00 5.64 20.59
CA LYS A 7 -7.78 6.25 20.04
C LYS A 7 -7.57 5.82 18.59
N ILE A 8 -7.61 6.78 17.67
CA ILE A 8 -7.32 6.56 16.22
C ILE A 8 -6.02 5.78 16.03
N GLY A 9 -4.93 6.21 16.68
CA GLY A 9 -3.62 5.57 16.51
C GLY A 9 -3.58 4.09 16.87
N LYS A 10 -4.37 3.64 17.84
CA LYS A 10 -4.46 2.21 18.20
C LYS A 10 -5.12 1.39 17.09
N PHE A 11 -6.18 1.91 16.49
CA PHE A 11 -6.84 1.27 15.36
C PHE A 11 -5.96 1.29 14.12
N SER A 12 -5.34 2.43 13.82
CA SER A 12 -4.38 2.54 12.72
C SER A 12 -3.25 1.53 12.84
N LEU A 13 -2.66 1.38 14.03
CA LEU A 13 -1.62 0.39 14.29
C LEU A 13 -2.11 -1.04 14.08
N ASN A 14 -3.18 -1.43 14.76
CA ASN A 14 -3.65 -2.81 14.71
C ASN A 14 -4.02 -3.23 13.27
N TYR A 15 -4.80 -2.41 12.58
CA TYR A 15 -5.25 -2.73 11.22
C TYR A 15 -4.16 -2.53 10.17
N GLY A 16 -3.21 -1.62 10.40
CA GLY A 16 -2.01 -1.47 9.57
C GLY A 16 -1.08 -2.67 9.67
N LEU A 17 -0.89 -3.24 10.87
CA LEU A 17 -0.15 -4.49 11.06
C LEU A 17 -0.84 -5.67 10.37
N ILE A 18 -2.17 -5.78 10.51
CA ILE A 18 -2.95 -6.83 9.82
C ILE A 18 -2.77 -6.71 8.30
N LEU A 19 -2.99 -5.51 7.74
CA LEU A 19 -2.84 -5.29 6.30
C LEU A 19 -1.41 -5.58 5.84
N GLY A 20 -0.40 -5.12 6.59
CA GLY A 20 1.00 -5.39 6.27
C GLY A 20 1.33 -6.88 6.28
N VAL A 21 0.88 -7.64 7.28
CA VAL A 21 1.10 -9.09 7.35
C VAL A 21 0.42 -9.82 6.19
N ILE A 22 -0.83 -9.48 5.87
CA ILE A 22 -1.54 -10.07 4.73
C ILE A 22 -0.79 -9.73 3.43
N GLY A 23 -0.32 -8.48 3.29
CA GLY A 23 0.49 -8.04 2.15
C GLY A 23 1.79 -8.82 2.00
N VAL A 24 2.49 -9.11 3.10
CA VAL A 24 3.71 -9.96 3.09
C VAL A 24 3.38 -11.38 2.68
N ILE A 25 2.31 -11.99 3.23
CA ILE A 25 1.88 -13.34 2.84
C ILE A 25 1.58 -13.38 1.34
N PHE A 26 0.89 -12.37 0.81
CA PHE A 26 0.59 -12.26 -0.61
C PHE A 26 1.87 -12.08 -1.44
N GLY A 27 2.82 -11.25 -1.01
CA GLY A 27 4.11 -11.09 -1.66
C GLY A 27 4.91 -12.39 -1.72
N VAL A 28 4.99 -13.12 -0.61
CA VAL A 28 5.66 -14.43 -0.55
C VAL A 28 4.97 -15.44 -1.47
N MET A 29 3.63 -15.46 -1.49
CA MET A 29 2.88 -16.29 -2.44
C MET A 29 3.26 -15.97 -3.89
N LEU A 30 3.26 -14.69 -4.28
CA LEU A 30 3.68 -14.28 -5.63
C LEU A 30 5.11 -14.71 -5.94
N TYR A 31 6.03 -14.55 -5.00
CA TYR A 31 7.41 -15.00 -5.17
C TYR A 31 7.49 -16.53 -5.38
N THR A 32 6.80 -17.33 -4.57
CA THR A 32 6.81 -18.80 -4.73
C THR A 32 6.20 -19.28 -6.05
N MET A 33 5.39 -18.45 -6.70
CA MET A 33 4.79 -18.71 -8.00
C MET A 33 5.58 -18.09 -9.17
N ASP A 34 6.75 -17.49 -8.89
CA ASP A 34 7.56 -16.70 -9.84
C ASP A 34 6.77 -15.54 -10.49
N ALA A 35 5.76 -15.05 -9.79
CA ALA A 35 4.85 -14.01 -10.22
C ALA A 35 5.16 -12.63 -9.60
N HIS A 36 6.17 -12.52 -8.72
CA HIS A 36 6.55 -11.27 -8.06
C HIS A 36 7.14 -10.22 -9.02
N THR A 37 7.62 -10.62 -10.19
CA THR A 37 8.08 -9.73 -11.28
C THR A 37 7.04 -9.59 -12.40
N SER A 38 5.91 -10.30 -12.31
CA SER A 38 4.90 -10.29 -13.35
C SER A 38 4.23 -8.92 -13.47
N ARG A 39 3.89 -8.54 -14.70
CA ARG A 39 3.14 -7.30 -15.02
C ARG A 39 1.63 -7.53 -15.11
N ASP A 40 1.15 -8.66 -14.59
CA ASP A 40 -0.26 -8.94 -14.60
C ASP A 40 -1.02 -7.93 -13.72
N SER A 41 -2.00 -7.27 -14.31
CA SER A 41 -2.86 -6.31 -13.61
C SER A 41 -3.70 -6.98 -12.52
N SER A 42 -3.91 -8.30 -12.62
CA SER A 42 -4.64 -9.09 -11.61
C SER A 42 -4.01 -8.94 -10.22
N ASN A 43 -2.68 -8.99 -10.10
CA ASN A 43 -1.96 -8.83 -8.84
C ASN A 43 -2.20 -7.45 -8.21
N THR A 44 -2.18 -6.40 -9.03
CA THR A 44 -2.47 -5.03 -8.58
C THR A 44 -3.92 -4.90 -8.10
N ILE A 45 -4.88 -5.46 -8.85
CA ILE A 45 -6.30 -5.42 -8.49
C ILE A 45 -6.55 -6.16 -7.18
N ILE A 46 -5.99 -7.36 -7.01
CA ILE A 46 -6.13 -8.16 -5.77
C ILE A 46 -5.56 -7.39 -4.57
N SER A 47 -4.36 -6.81 -4.72
CA SER A 47 -3.72 -6.00 -3.68
C SER A 47 -4.56 -4.77 -3.30
N LEU A 48 -5.15 -4.10 -4.29
CA LEU A 48 -6.02 -2.94 -4.06
C LEU A 48 -7.31 -3.32 -3.33
N VAL A 49 -7.97 -4.40 -3.74
CA VAL A 49 -9.19 -4.91 -3.09
C VAL A 49 -8.92 -5.31 -1.65
N MET A 50 -7.81 -6.00 -1.40
CA MET A 50 -7.36 -6.37 -0.05
C MET A 50 -7.12 -5.13 0.82
N THR A 51 -6.41 -4.15 0.27
CA THR A 51 -6.12 -2.87 0.95
C THR A 51 -7.41 -2.14 1.31
N ALA A 52 -8.34 -2.01 0.37
CA ALA A 52 -9.64 -1.41 0.60
C ALA A 52 -10.42 -2.17 1.68
N ALA A 53 -10.51 -3.50 1.60
CA ALA A 53 -11.23 -4.32 2.55
C ALA A 53 -10.71 -4.14 3.99
N VAL A 54 -9.40 -4.17 4.20
CA VAL A 54 -8.83 -4.05 5.56
C VAL A 54 -8.93 -2.62 6.10
N ILE A 55 -8.72 -1.60 5.26
CA ILE A 55 -8.89 -0.20 5.67
C ILE A 55 -10.35 0.07 6.06
N THR A 56 -11.31 -0.33 5.22
CA THR A 56 -12.74 -0.18 5.51
C THR A 56 -13.13 -0.95 6.78
N TRP A 57 -12.57 -2.14 6.98
CA TRP A 57 -12.78 -2.90 8.21
C TRP A 57 -12.25 -2.16 9.45
N GLY A 58 -11.06 -1.56 9.37
CA GLY A 58 -10.47 -0.77 10.45
C GLY A 58 -11.30 0.48 10.78
N ILE A 59 -11.79 1.18 9.76
CA ILE A 59 -12.66 2.35 9.91
C ILE A 59 -14.00 1.95 10.54
N TRP A 60 -14.60 0.86 10.06
CA TRP A 60 -15.86 0.35 10.60
C TRP A 60 -15.71 -0.11 12.06
N ALA A 61 -14.60 -0.77 12.40
CA ALA A 61 -14.31 -1.19 13.76
C ALA A 61 -14.13 0.01 14.71
N PHE A 62 -13.42 1.05 14.27
CA PHE A 62 -13.34 2.31 15.02
C PHE A 62 -14.72 2.93 15.24
N ARG A 63 -15.53 3.02 14.17
CA ARG A 63 -16.89 3.54 14.25
C ARG A 63 -17.72 2.76 15.27
N LYS A 64 -17.66 1.43 15.26
CA LYS A 64 -18.36 0.57 16.23
C LYS A 64 -17.90 0.85 17.66
N ALA A 65 -16.60 0.99 17.89
CA ALA A 65 -16.03 1.33 19.19
C ALA A 65 -16.35 2.77 19.64
N ASN A 66 -16.63 3.68 18.70
CA ASN A 66 -16.99 5.07 18.96
C ASN A 66 -18.52 5.28 19.04
N GLY A 67 -19.28 4.29 19.50
CA GLY A 67 -20.74 4.40 19.65
C GLY A 67 -21.51 4.47 18.33
N GLY A 68 -20.92 3.99 17.23
CA GLY A 68 -21.50 4.08 15.89
C GLY A 68 -21.25 5.42 15.19
N TYR A 69 -20.47 6.32 15.80
CA TYR A 69 -20.18 7.65 15.29
C TYR A 69 -18.84 7.71 14.57
N LEU A 70 -18.82 8.46 13.47
CA LEU A 70 -17.65 8.65 12.65
C LEU A 70 -17.78 9.97 11.89
N ASN A 71 -16.78 10.83 12.02
CA ASN A 71 -16.64 11.99 11.15
C ASN A 71 -15.61 11.73 10.05
N ILE A 72 -15.67 12.51 8.97
CA ILE A 72 -14.81 12.33 7.79
C ILE A 72 -13.33 12.47 8.17
N GLY A 73 -12.99 13.44 9.04
CA GLY A 73 -11.60 13.63 9.49
C GLY A 73 -11.02 12.42 10.23
N GLN A 74 -11.84 11.71 11.01
CA GLN A 74 -11.46 10.46 11.68
C GLN A 74 -11.23 9.35 10.65
N ALA A 75 -12.13 9.19 9.69
CA ALA A 75 -12.02 8.16 8.65
C ALA A 75 -10.77 8.37 7.77
N VAL A 76 -10.50 9.60 7.35
CA VAL A 76 -9.30 9.97 6.57
C VAL A 76 -8.01 9.71 7.36
N LYS A 77 -7.98 10.11 8.64
CA LYS A 77 -6.81 9.84 9.52
C LYS A 77 -6.58 8.35 9.75
N LEU A 78 -7.66 7.58 9.92
CA LEU A 78 -7.58 6.12 10.05
C LEU A 78 -7.04 5.49 8.78
N GLY A 79 -7.60 5.82 7.61
CA GLY A 79 -7.16 5.31 6.32
C GLY A 79 -5.69 5.60 6.05
N ALA A 80 -5.25 6.85 6.25
CA ALA A 80 -3.84 7.22 6.12
C ALA A 80 -2.93 6.49 7.11
N GLY A 81 -3.35 6.38 8.38
CA GLY A 81 -2.56 5.72 9.42
C GLY A 81 -2.41 4.22 9.19
N ILE A 82 -3.49 3.53 8.79
CA ILE A 82 -3.46 2.10 8.44
C ILE A 82 -2.52 1.90 7.25
N ALA A 83 -2.70 2.69 6.19
CA ALA A 83 -1.93 2.55 4.97
C ALA A 83 -0.44 2.85 5.16
N LEU A 84 -0.09 3.88 5.94
CA LEU A 84 1.30 4.19 6.26
C LEU A 84 2.00 3.01 6.96
N ILE A 85 1.36 2.43 7.97
CA ILE A 85 1.94 1.32 8.74
C ILE A 85 2.10 0.08 7.85
N SER A 86 1.11 -0.24 7.03
CA SER A 86 1.23 -1.32 6.04
C SER A 86 2.28 -1.04 4.96
N GLY A 87 2.44 0.23 4.55
CA GLY A 87 3.44 0.65 3.57
C GLY A 87 4.86 0.49 4.11
N ILE A 88 5.09 0.81 5.39
CA ILE A 88 6.39 0.57 6.05
C ILE A 88 6.73 -0.93 6.03
N ILE A 89 5.77 -1.79 6.38
CA ILE A 89 5.96 -3.24 6.32
C ILE A 89 6.25 -3.70 4.88
N SER A 90 5.54 -3.14 3.90
CA SER A 90 5.74 -3.45 2.48
C SER A 90 7.15 -3.07 2.02
N VAL A 91 7.67 -1.90 2.42
CA VAL A 91 9.05 -1.50 2.13
C VAL A 91 10.07 -2.46 2.76
N ILE A 92 9.88 -2.83 4.03
CA ILE A 92 10.74 -3.81 4.71
C ILE A 92 10.75 -5.13 3.95
N TYR A 93 9.59 -5.61 3.52
CA TYR A 93 9.47 -6.82 2.71
C TYR A 93 10.14 -6.67 1.35
N THR A 94 9.98 -5.55 0.64
CA THR A 94 10.66 -5.32 -0.65
C THR A 94 12.18 -5.33 -0.49
N ILE A 95 12.71 -4.74 0.58
CA ILE A 95 14.15 -4.80 0.89
C ILE A 95 14.58 -6.25 1.11
N PHE A 96 13.82 -7.01 1.91
CA PHE A 96 14.11 -8.42 2.16
C PHE A 96 14.03 -9.28 0.89
N LEU A 97 13.02 -9.04 0.05
CA LEU A 97 12.85 -9.70 -1.24
C LEU A 97 14.07 -9.45 -2.14
N ALA A 98 14.45 -8.19 -2.32
CA ALA A 98 15.51 -7.79 -3.25
C ALA A 98 16.92 -8.16 -2.78
N ASN A 99 17.15 -8.36 -1.49
CA ASN A 99 18.49 -8.63 -0.94
C ASN A 99 18.69 -10.08 -0.47
N VAL A 100 17.62 -10.81 -0.18
CA VAL A 100 17.69 -12.14 0.44
C VAL A 100 16.96 -13.19 -0.38
N LEU A 101 15.69 -12.96 -0.75
CA LEU A 101 14.90 -13.97 -1.46
C LEU A 101 15.27 -14.08 -2.94
N ASP A 102 15.34 -12.95 -3.64
CA ASP A 102 15.70 -12.87 -5.05
C ASP A 102 16.70 -11.72 -5.28
N PRO A 103 18.02 -12.00 -5.14
CA PRO A 103 19.06 -11.00 -5.36
C PRO A 103 19.09 -10.41 -6.79
N GLU A 104 18.46 -11.09 -7.75
CA GLU A 104 18.35 -10.63 -9.14
C GLU A 104 17.07 -9.82 -9.39
N PHE A 105 16.20 -9.65 -8.39
CA PHE A 105 14.90 -9.00 -8.53
C PHE A 105 14.98 -7.63 -9.22
N ILE A 106 15.92 -6.78 -8.79
CA ILE A 106 16.09 -5.43 -9.34
C ILE A 106 16.54 -5.50 -10.81
N THR A 107 17.47 -6.40 -11.12
CA THR A 107 17.95 -6.62 -12.49
C THR A 107 16.83 -7.11 -13.39
N LYS A 108 16.03 -8.09 -12.96
CA LYS A 108 14.87 -8.60 -13.70
C LYS A 108 13.84 -7.50 -13.98
N ILE A 109 13.58 -6.61 -13.02
CA ILE A 109 12.70 -5.44 -13.23
C ILE A 109 13.29 -4.51 -14.30
N ALA A 110 14.58 -4.20 -14.21
CA ALA A 110 15.25 -3.30 -15.14
C ALA A 110 15.26 -3.88 -16.57
N GLU A 111 15.56 -5.17 -16.72
CA GLU A 111 15.55 -5.88 -18.00
C GLU A 111 14.15 -5.91 -18.61
N ALA A 112 13.12 -6.23 -17.83
CA ALA A 112 11.74 -6.17 -18.28
C ALA A 112 11.36 -4.74 -18.72
N GLY A 113 11.84 -3.72 -18.01
CA GLY A 113 11.63 -2.30 -18.34
C GLY A 113 12.26 -1.93 -19.69
N LYS A 114 13.51 -2.34 -19.88
CA LYS A 114 14.26 -2.18 -21.13
C LYS A 114 13.56 -2.84 -22.30
N ALA A 115 13.12 -4.09 -22.14
CA ALA A 115 12.40 -4.81 -23.18
C ALA A 115 11.11 -4.08 -23.61
N ALA A 116 10.31 -3.60 -22.65
CA ALA A 116 9.10 -2.83 -22.94
C ALA A 116 9.39 -1.49 -23.63
N ALA A 117 10.46 -0.79 -23.25
CA ALA A 117 10.86 0.47 -23.88
C ALA A 117 11.33 0.28 -25.33
N ILE A 118 12.02 -0.84 -25.63
CA ILE A 118 12.41 -1.21 -26.99
C ILE A 118 11.16 -1.48 -27.84
N GLU A 119 10.20 -2.24 -27.30
CA GLU A 119 8.93 -2.55 -27.98
C GLU A 119 8.11 -1.28 -28.27
N ASP A 120 8.09 -0.34 -27.33
CA ASP A 120 7.37 0.93 -27.47
C ASP A 120 7.98 1.85 -28.55
N GLY A 121 9.29 1.74 -28.83
CA GLY A 121 9.96 2.43 -29.93
C GLY A 121 10.05 3.96 -29.82
N ARG A 122 9.57 4.57 -28.72
CA ARG A 122 9.55 6.03 -28.50
C ARG A 122 10.87 6.59 -27.95
N MET A 123 11.79 5.73 -27.52
CA MET A 123 13.04 6.11 -26.86
C MET A 123 14.25 5.72 -27.70
N SER A 124 15.29 6.56 -27.70
CA SER A 124 16.58 6.21 -28.30
C SER A 124 17.31 5.16 -27.47
N SER A 125 18.26 4.43 -28.08
CA SER A 125 19.06 3.41 -27.37
C SER A 125 19.80 3.98 -26.15
N ALA A 126 20.30 5.22 -26.24
CA ALA A 126 20.96 5.88 -25.12
C ALA A 126 19.99 6.18 -23.96
N GLN A 127 18.75 6.58 -24.27
CA GLN A 127 17.73 6.81 -23.25
C GLN A 127 17.29 5.51 -22.56
N ILE A 128 17.17 4.43 -23.32
CA ILE A 128 16.83 3.10 -22.80
C ILE A 128 17.92 2.59 -21.85
N GLU A 129 19.19 2.73 -22.23
CA GLU A 129 20.31 2.32 -21.37
C GLU A 129 20.38 3.16 -20.10
N GLN A 130 20.20 4.48 -20.22
CA GLN A 130 20.14 5.38 -19.06
C GLN A 130 19.01 4.99 -18.09
N GLN A 131 17.83 4.61 -18.60
CA GLN A 131 16.71 4.16 -17.76
C GLN A 131 17.02 2.83 -17.07
N TYR A 132 17.67 1.90 -17.77
CA TYR A 132 18.09 0.61 -17.22
C TYR A 132 19.07 0.81 -16.05
N GLU A 133 20.16 1.53 -16.27
CA GLU A 133 21.15 1.84 -15.23
C GLU A 133 20.53 2.64 -14.08
N GLY A 134 19.66 3.60 -14.40
CA GLY A 134 18.93 4.38 -13.41
C GLY A 134 18.03 3.52 -12.53
N THR A 135 17.36 2.50 -13.09
CA THR A 135 16.53 1.57 -12.33
C THR A 135 17.36 0.77 -11.34
N ILE A 136 18.52 0.26 -11.77
CA ILE A 136 19.44 -0.52 -10.91
C ILE A 136 20.01 0.37 -9.80
N ASN A 137 20.60 1.50 -10.16
CA ASN A 137 21.36 2.35 -9.24
C ASN A 137 20.46 3.17 -8.31
N MET A 138 19.22 3.44 -8.70
CA MET A 138 18.28 4.27 -7.94
C MET A 138 17.02 3.52 -7.50
N PHE A 139 17.05 2.18 -7.45
CA PHE A 139 15.90 1.38 -7.01
C PHE A 139 15.41 1.78 -5.62
N TRP A 140 16.31 2.26 -4.74
CA TRP A 140 15.97 2.74 -3.40
C TRP A 140 14.95 3.89 -3.39
N ILE A 141 14.80 4.65 -4.49
CA ILE A 141 13.76 5.68 -4.64
C ILE A 141 12.36 5.05 -4.62
N SER A 142 12.22 3.77 -4.98
CA SER A 142 10.93 3.05 -4.88
C SER A 142 10.40 3.00 -3.45
N TYR A 143 11.26 3.00 -2.42
CA TYR A 143 10.83 2.87 -1.03
C TYR A 143 10.00 4.07 -0.54
N PRO A 144 10.46 5.33 -0.63
CA PRO A 144 9.62 6.48 -0.30
C PRO A 144 8.42 6.60 -1.24
N VAL A 145 8.53 6.20 -2.52
CA VAL A 145 7.42 6.20 -3.47
C VAL A 145 6.31 5.24 -3.01
N ILE A 146 6.64 4.03 -2.57
CA ILE A 146 5.69 3.06 -1.99
C ILE A 146 4.94 3.69 -0.82
N LEU A 147 5.65 4.38 0.09
CA LEU A 147 5.03 5.02 1.25
C LEU A 147 4.06 6.14 0.84
N ILE A 148 4.47 7.01 -0.09
CA ILE A 148 3.65 8.11 -0.59
C ILE A 148 2.37 7.57 -1.23
N PHE A 149 2.49 6.61 -2.15
CA PHE A 149 1.32 6.02 -2.81
C PHE A 149 0.42 5.26 -1.83
N SER A 150 0.99 4.55 -0.85
CA SER A 150 0.22 3.89 0.20
C SER A 150 -0.63 4.90 0.97
N ILE A 151 -0.04 6.01 1.41
CA ILE A 151 -0.76 7.07 2.12
C ILE A 151 -1.85 7.67 1.24
N ILE A 152 -1.57 7.97 -0.04
CA ILE A 152 -2.56 8.52 -0.97
C ILE A 152 -3.76 7.57 -1.12
N ILE A 153 -3.50 6.27 -1.34
CA ILE A 153 -4.55 5.25 -1.44
C ILE A 153 -5.36 5.20 -0.14
N GLY A 154 -4.69 5.20 1.02
CA GLY A 154 -5.36 5.21 2.31
C GLY A 154 -6.21 6.45 2.58
N LEU A 155 -5.75 7.62 2.12
CA LEU A 155 -6.52 8.87 2.18
C LEU A 155 -7.78 8.81 1.31
N VAL A 156 -7.66 8.28 0.08
CA VAL A 156 -8.78 8.13 -0.85
C VAL A 156 -9.82 7.17 -0.27
N ILE A 157 -9.41 5.99 0.18
CA ILE A 157 -10.32 5.01 0.79
C ILE A 157 -10.96 5.59 2.06
N GLY A 158 -10.16 6.21 2.93
CA GLY A 158 -10.66 6.85 4.15
C GLY A 158 -11.66 7.97 3.88
N LEU A 159 -11.50 8.71 2.78
CA LEU A 159 -12.47 9.71 2.35
C LEU A 159 -13.77 9.06 1.87
N ILE A 160 -13.68 8.05 1.02
CA ILE A 160 -14.85 7.30 0.50
C ILE A 160 -15.64 6.70 1.67
N ASP A 161 -14.98 5.98 2.57
CA ASP A 161 -15.60 5.39 3.75
C ASP A 161 -16.14 6.46 4.70
N GLY A 162 -15.42 7.57 4.82
CA GLY A 162 -15.86 8.73 5.60
C GLY A 162 -17.15 9.34 5.06
N LEU A 163 -17.37 9.34 3.74
CA LEU A 163 -18.60 9.82 3.11
C LEU A 163 -19.75 8.81 3.24
N ILE A 164 -19.46 7.52 3.10
CA ILE A 164 -20.48 6.44 3.17
C ILE A 164 -20.94 6.19 4.60
N LEU A 165 -20.01 6.14 5.56
CA LEU A 165 -20.25 5.70 6.94
C LEU A 165 -20.48 6.86 7.93
N LYS A 166 -20.48 8.11 7.44
CA LYS A 166 -20.62 9.30 8.29
C LYS A 166 -21.83 9.18 9.20
N LYS A 167 -21.60 9.38 10.51
CA LYS A 167 -22.67 9.59 11.49
C LYS A 167 -22.19 10.55 12.56
N ALA A 168 -22.81 11.73 12.62
CA ALA A 168 -22.51 12.75 13.62
C ALA A 168 -23.04 12.33 15.00
N LYS A 169 -22.30 12.67 16.07
CA LYS A 169 -22.82 12.60 17.43
C LYS A 169 -23.92 13.66 17.59
N PRO A 170 -25.07 13.35 18.20
CA PRO A 170 -26.07 14.36 18.53
C PRO A 170 -25.47 15.38 19.48
N ASP A 171 -25.70 16.66 19.22
CA ASP A 171 -25.31 17.78 20.09
C ASP A 171 -26.37 17.93 21.20
N TYR A 172 -26.45 16.97 22.13
CA TYR A 172 -27.31 17.07 23.31
C TYR A 172 -26.57 16.64 24.58
#